data_AF-D7BH72-F1
#
_entry.id   AF-D7BH72-F1
#
_cell.length_a   1.000
_cell.length_b   1.000
_cell.length_c   1.000
_cell.angle_alpha   90.00
_cell.angle_beta   90.00
_cell.angle_gamma   90.00
#
_symmetry.space_group_name_H-M   'P 1'
#
loop_
_entity.id
_entity.type
_entity.pdbx_description
1 polymer ?
#
loop_
_entity_poly.entity_id
_entity_poly.type
_entity_poly.pdbx_seq_one_letter_code
_entity_poly.pdbx_strand_id
1 'polypeptide(L)'
;MNASIALMGLLLLGLLGLVLYAPKVGEHKRDAKVRALAKMSRHARRHNTVVRYHNGVPFVVTHQRRGLVYMLEGRNVSRERLVRALGHGGEAVVSKVEQEEAMTAPNPTHLTMLG
;
A
#
# COMPACT_ATOMS: atom_id res chain seq x y z
N MET A 1 17.69 -50.81 -14.94
CA MET A 1 17.20 -49.45 -15.27
C MET A 1 15.95 -49.19 -14.40
N ASN A 2 16.08 -49.02 -13.08
CA ASN A 2 16.68 -47.94 -12.28
C ASN A 2 15.59 -46.96 -11.85
N ALA A 3 14.75 -47.39 -10.89
CA ALA A 3 13.76 -46.54 -10.23
C ALA A 3 14.37 -45.24 -9.69
N SER A 4 15.64 -45.28 -9.28
CA SER A 4 16.43 -44.11 -8.88
C SER A 4 16.65 -43.10 -10.01
N ILE A 5 16.80 -43.55 -11.26
CA ILE A 5 16.94 -42.67 -12.43
C ILE A 5 15.59 -42.03 -12.76
N ALA A 6 14.49 -42.78 -12.66
CA ALA A 6 13.14 -42.25 -12.87
C ALA A 6 12.77 -41.20 -11.80
N LEU A 7 13.10 -41.46 -10.53
CA LEU A 7 12.87 -40.52 -9.43
C LEU A 7 13.70 -39.24 -9.60
N MET A 8 14.98 -39.36 -9.98
CA MET A 8 15.83 -38.20 -10.28
C MET A 8 15.34 -37.40 -11.47
N GLY A 9 14.86 -38.07 -12.53
CA GLY A 9 14.25 -37.42 -13.68
C GLY A 9 13.01 -36.60 -13.33
N LEU A 10 12.11 -37.17 -12.51
CA LEU A 10 10.92 -36.48 -11.99
C LEU A 10 11.28 -35.29 -11.10
N LEU A 11 12.29 -35.43 -10.24
CA LEU A 11 12.73 -34.38 -9.34
C LEU A 11 13.36 -33.20 -10.11
N LEU A 12 14.19 -33.51 -11.13
CA LEU A 12 14.76 -32.50 -12.03
C LEU A 12 13.69 -31.79 -12.86
N LEU A 13 12.70 -32.52 -13.40
CA LEU A 13 11.56 -31.93 -14.10
C LEU A 13 10.71 -31.04 -13.18
N GLY A 14 10.49 -31.46 -11.93
CA GLY A 14 9.77 -30.66 -10.93
C GLY A 14 10.50 -29.37 -10.57
N LEU A 15 11.82 -29.45 -10.33
CA LEU A 15 12.67 -28.28 -10.07
C LEU A 15 12.72 -27.33 -11.27
N LEU A 16 12.84 -27.87 -12.49
CA LEU A 16 12.83 -27.09 -13.71
C LEU A 16 11.48 -26.37 -13.89
N GLY A 17 10.37 -27.05 -13.63
CA GLY A 17 9.04 -26.45 -13.61
C GLY A 17 8.93 -25.31 -12.60
N LEU A 18 9.42 -25.51 -11.36
CA LEU A 18 9.41 -24.48 -10.34
C LEU A 18 10.21 -23.23 -10.76
N VAL A 19 11.41 -23.42 -11.30
CA VAL A 19 12.30 -22.32 -11.74
C VAL A 19 11.70 -21.52 -12.90
N LEU A 20 10.99 -22.17 -13.82
CA LEU A 20 10.39 -21.51 -14.98
C LEU A 20 9.07 -20.80 -14.66
N TYR A 21 8.27 -21.33 -13.73
CA TYR A 21 6.94 -20.80 -13.41
C TYR A 21 6.91 -19.84 -12.22
N ALA A 22 7.78 -20.01 -11.22
CA ALA A 22 7.90 -19.09 -10.08
C ALA A 22 8.15 -17.61 -10.48
N PRO A 23 9.04 -17.28 -11.45
CA PRO A 23 9.30 -15.89 -11.80
C PRO A 23 8.05 -15.20 -12.37
N LYS A 24 7.26 -15.89 -13.22
CA LYS A 24 6.05 -15.34 -13.82
C LYS A 24 5.00 -14.95 -12.77
N VAL A 25 4.82 -15.78 -11.73
CA VAL A 25 3.85 -15.48 -10.65
C VAL A 25 4.35 -14.32 -9.77
N GLY A 26 5.67 -14.22 -9.56
CA GLY A 26 6.30 -13.13 -8.83
C GLY A 26 6.18 -11.77 -9.53
N GLU A 27 6.33 -11.74 -10.85
CA GLU A 27 6.21 -10.52 -11.67
C GLU A 27 4.82 -9.89 -11.56
N HIS A 28 3.76 -10.69 -11.71
CA HIS A 28 2.38 -10.18 -11.62
C HIS A 28 2.08 -9.53 -10.26
N LYS A 29 2.60 -10.12 -9.18
CA LYS A 29 2.44 -9.59 -7.81
C LYS A 29 3.25 -8.30 -7.61
N ARG A 30 4.48 -8.23 -8.15
CA ARG A 30 5.30 -7.02 -8.12
C ARG A 30 4.64 -5.89 -8.88
N ASP A 31 4.14 -6.16 -10.08
CA ASP A 31 3.46 -5.17 -10.91
C ASP A 31 2.19 -4.66 -10.23
N ALA A 32 1.43 -5.52 -9.57
CA ALA A 32 0.27 -5.11 -8.79
C ALA A 32 0.65 -4.15 -7.65
N LYS A 33 1.73 -4.42 -6.93
CA LYS A 33 2.25 -3.53 -5.87
C LYS A 33 2.72 -2.20 -6.43
N VAL A 34 3.45 -2.20 -7.54
CA VAL A 34 3.90 -0.97 -8.21
C VAL A 34 2.72 -0.13 -8.67
N ARG A 35 1.71 -0.75 -9.29
CA ARG A 35 0.48 -0.05 -9.70
C ARG A 35 -0.29 0.53 -8.51
N ALA A 36 -0.40 -0.22 -7.42
CA ALA A 36 -1.03 0.25 -6.18
C ALA A 36 -0.29 1.47 -5.61
N LEU A 37 1.05 1.41 -5.54
CA LEU A 37 1.88 2.51 -5.07
C LEU A 37 1.79 3.74 -5.97
N ALA A 38 1.81 3.56 -7.28
CA ALA A 38 1.62 4.65 -8.24
C ALA A 38 0.26 5.34 -8.05
N LYS A 39 -0.80 4.56 -7.79
CA LYS A 39 -2.13 5.10 -7.51
C LYS A 39 -2.17 5.89 -6.20
N MET A 40 -1.53 5.38 -5.14
CA MET A 40 -1.38 6.10 -3.87
C MET A 40 -0.58 7.40 -4.03
N SER A 41 0.53 7.37 -4.77
CA SER A 41 1.34 8.55 -5.04
C SER A 41 0.57 9.63 -5.80
N ARG A 42 -0.19 9.25 -6.84
CA ARG A 42 -1.07 10.18 -7.57
C ARG A 42 -2.19 10.73 -6.68
N HIS A 43 -2.71 9.94 -5.75
CA HIS A 43 -3.71 10.40 -4.78
C HIS A 43 -3.10 11.41 -3.81
N ALA A 44 -1.98 11.07 -3.18
CA ALA A 44 -1.27 11.92 -2.24
C ALA A 44 -0.92 13.29 -2.87
N ARG A 45 -0.34 13.29 -4.08
CA ARG A 45 -0.01 14.52 -4.81
C ARG A 45 -1.21 15.40 -5.11
N ARG A 46 -2.37 14.82 -5.44
CA ARG A 46 -3.60 15.58 -5.72
C ARG A 46 -4.18 16.28 -4.49
N HIS A 47 -3.85 15.77 -3.30
CA HIS A 47 -4.32 16.30 -2.02
C HIS A 47 -3.20 16.99 -1.22
N ASN A 48 -2.08 17.35 -1.87
CA ASN A 48 -0.93 17.99 -1.24
C ASN A 48 -0.40 17.27 0.01
N THR A 49 -0.47 15.93 0.01
CA THR A 49 0.14 15.09 1.04
C THR A 49 1.17 14.14 0.42
N VAL A 50 1.71 13.22 1.22
CA VAL A 50 2.74 12.26 0.83
C VAL A 50 2.33 10.84 1.19
N VAL A 51 2.94 9.87 0.49
CA VAL A 51 2.83 8.45 0.88
C VAL A 51 3.70 8.23 2.11
N ARG A 52 3.08 7.72 3.18
CA ARG A 52 3.73 7.39 4.45
C ARG A 52 4.02 5.89 4.52
N TYR A 53 4.95 5.52 5.37
CA TYR A 53 5.34 4.12 5.58
C TYR A 53 5.38 3.82 7.07
N HIS A 54 4.87 2.65 7.45
CA HIS A 54 5.05 2.08 8.77
C HIS A 54 5.25 0.58 8.63
N ASN A 55 6.31 0.04 9.23
CA ASN A 55 6.68 -1.38 9.11
C ASN A 55 6.73 -1.88 7.64
N GLY A 56 7.17 -1.03 6.71
CA GLY A 56 7.23 -1.36 5.28
C GLY A 56 5.87 -1.36 4.56
N VAL A 57 4.78 -0.99 5.24
CA VAL A 57 3.44 -0.86 4.65
C VAL A 57 3.21 0.59 4.20
N PRO A 58 3.08 0.85 2.88
CA PRO A 58 2.73 2.17 2.38
C PRO A 58 1.27 2.50 2.62
N PHE A 59 0.99 3.71 3.06
CA PHE A 59 -0.37 4.23 3.24
C PHE A 59 -0.44 5.73 2.98
N VAL A 60 -1.66 6.23 2.78
CA VAL A 60 -1.93 7.67 2.64
C VAL A 60 -3.12 8.04 3.52
N VAL A 61 -3.02 9.17 4.20
CA VAL A 61 -4.14 9.83 4.86
C VAL A 61 -4.27 11.20 4.23
N THR A 62 -5.48 11.57 3.81
CA THR A 62 -5.76 12.88 3.20
C THR A 62 -6.93 13.53 3.90
N HIS A 63 -6.84 14.83 4.18
CA HIS A 63 -8.01 15.62 4.57
C HIS A 63 -8.81 16.04 3.33
N GLN A 64 -10.10 15.71 3.28
CA GLN A 64 -11.03 16.08 2.21
C GLN A 64 -12.23 16.85 2.78
N ARG A 65 -13.12 17.35 1.89
CA ARG A 65 -14.31 18.13 2.29
C ARG A 65 -15.21 17.45 3.32
N ARG A 66 -15.27 16.11 3.33
CA ARG A 66 -16.13 15.31 4.23
C ARG A 66 -15.33 14.67 5.38
N GLY A 67 -14.09 15.10 5.60
CA GLY A 67 -13.20 14.55 6.61
C GLY A 67 -12.05 13.75 6.03
N LEU A 68 -11.45 12.90 6.86
CA LEU A 68 -10.26 12.14 6.54
C LEU A 68 -10.57 10.93 5.65
N VAL A 69 -9.72 10.71 4.66
CA VAL A 69 -9.76 9.55 3.77
C VAL A 69 -8.46 8.77 3.85
N TYR A 70 -8.58 7.47 4.04
CA TYR A 70 -7.48 6.54 4.22
C TYR A 70 -7.31 5.69 2.98
N MET A 71 -6.07 5.53 2.53
CA MET A 71 -5.73 4.73 1.37
C MET A 71 -4.65 3.70 1.71
N LEU A 72 -4.88 2.46 1.30
CA LEU A 72 -3.99 1.32 1.47
C LEU A 72 -4.05 0.46 0.19
N GLU A 73 -2.89 -0.01 -0.29
CA GLU A 73 -2.82 -0.86 -1.49
C GLU A 73 -3.55 -0.30 -2.72
N GLY A 74 -3.56 1.04 -2.86
CA GLY A 74 -4.23 1.70 -3.99
C GLY A 74 -5.76 1.76 -3.87
N ARG A 75 -6.34 1.47 -2.71
CA ARG A 75 -7.78 1.50 -2.46
C ARG A 75 -8.10 2.34 -1.23
N ASN A 76 -9.26 2.98 -1.23
CA ASN A 76 -9.77 3.62 -0.03
C ASN A 76 -10.21 2.53 0.95
N VAL A 77 -9.83 2.69 2.22
CA VAL A 77 -10.13 1.76 3.29
C VAL A 77 -10.69 2.51 4.50
N SER A 78 -11.29 1.78 5.43
CA SER A 78 -11.63 2.35 6.73
C SER A 78 -10.37 2.59 7.58
N ARG A 79 -10.49 3.45 8.58
CA ARG A 79 -9.42 3.72 9.55
C ARG A 79 -8.99 2.44 10.27
N GLU A 80 -9.96 1.63 10.72
CA GLU A 80 -9.73 0.38 11.44
C GLU A 80 -8.98 -0.63 10.58
N ARG A 81 -9.30 -0.69 9.27
CA ARG A 81 -8.60 -1.56 8.34
C ARG A 81 -7.16 -1.13 8.14
N LEU A 82 -6.91 0.18 8.05
CA LEU A 82 -5.56 0.73 7.96
C LEU A 82 -4.75 0.40 9.22
N VAL A 83 -5.24 0.74 10.41
CA VAL A 83 -4.57 0.46 11.69
C VAL A 83 -4.23 -1.03 11.82
N ARG A 84 -5.18 -1.90 11.51
CA ARG A 84 -4.96 -3.36 11.54
C ARG A 84 -3.86 -3.80 10.58
N ALA A 85 -3.77 -3.19 9.39
CA ALA A 85 -2.74 -3.52 8.41
C ALA A 85 -1.35 -3.01 8.82
N LEU A 86 -1.27 -1.90 9.54
CA LEU A 86 -0.03 -1.32 10.06
C LEU A 86 0.53 -2.11 11.26
N GLY A 87 -0.33 -2.80 12.00
CA GLY A 87 0.06 -3.66 13.11
C GLY A 87 0.51 -2.87 14.34
N HIS A 88 1.55 -3.34 15.02
CA HIS A 88 2.02 -2.72 16.25
C HIS A 88 2.43 -1.25 16.04
N GLY A 89 1.93 -0.36 16.90
CA GLY A 89 2.13 1.10 16.77
C GLY A 89 1.29 1.77 15.68
N GLY A 90 0.49 1.01 14.92
CA GLY A 90 -0.32 1.54 13.81
C GLY A 90 -1.32 2.62 14.26
N GLU A 91 -1.95 2.45 15.42
CA GLU A 91 -2.89 3.43 15.98
C GLU A 91 -2.21 4.78 16.22
N ALA A 92 -1.08 4.78 16.94
CA ALA A 92 -0.34 6.00 17.26
C ALA A 92 0.17 6.71 15.99
N VAL A 93 0.64 5.94 15.00
CA VAL A 93 1.09 6.48 13.72
C VAL A 93 -0.07 7.09 12.94
N VAL A 94 -1.22 6.41 12.85
CA VAL A 94 -2.40 6.93 12.16
C VAL A 94 -2.89 8.20 12.85
N SER A 95 -3.08 8.18 14.18
CA SER A 95 -3.48 9.36 14.94
C SER A 95 -2.54 10.56 14.76
N LYS A 96 -1.23 10.33 14.73
CA LYS A 96 -0.25 11.38 14.46
C LYS A 96 -0.44 12.00 13.08
N VAL A 97 -0.58 11.16 12.04
CA VAL A 97 -0.77 11.63 10.66
C VAL A 97 -2.11 12.35 10.51
N GLU A 98 -3.18 11.86 11.16
CA GLU A 98 -4.49 12.54 11.18
C GLU A 98 -4.37 13.96 11.75
N GLN A 99 -3.62 14.12 12.83
CA GLN A 99 -3.37 15.43 13.44
C GLN A 99 -2.54 16.35 12.53
N GLU A 100 -1.48 15.82 11.90
CA GLU A 100 -0.69 16.57 10.92
C GLU A 100 -1.55 17.07 9.74
N GLU A 101 -2.38 16.19 9.17
CA GLU A 101 -3.27 16.52 8.05
C GLU A 101 -4.39 17.50 8.45
N ALA A 102 -4.93 17.38 9.66
CA ALA A 102 -5.93 18.32 10.17
C ALA A 102 -5.36 19.74 10.36
N MET A 103 -4.09 19.85 10.78
CA MET A 103 -3.39 21.14 10.92
C MET A 103 -2.97 21.74 9.57
N THR A 104 -2.77 20.90 8.55
CA THR A 104 -2.36 21.31 7.21
C THR A 104 -3.55 21.67 6.31
N ALA A 105 -4.76 21.21 6.66
CA ALA A 105 -5.97 21.56 5.92
C ALA A 105 -6.18 23.08 5.91
N PRO A 106 -6.38 23.72 4.75
CA PRO A 106 -6.64 25.15 4.69
C PRO A 106 -7.91 25.43 5.48
N ASN A 107 -7.77 26.23 6.55
CA ASN A 107 -8.89 26.65 7.38
C ASN A 107 -9.91 27.39 6.49
N PRO A 108 -11.13 26.85 6.25
CA PRO A 108 -12.09 27.50 5.38
C PRO A 108 -12.56 28.87 5.90
N THR A 109 -12.21 29.22 7.14
CA THR A 109 -12.52 30.51 7.78
C THR A 109 -11.70 31.69 7.26
N HIS A 110 -10.74 31.51 6.34
CA HIS A 110 -9.91 32.61 5.81
C HIS A 110 -10.30 33.13 4.42
N LEU A 111 -11.50 32.78 3.93
CA LEU A 111 -12.06 33.31 2.67
C LEU A 111 -13.32 34.16 2.88
N THR A 112 -13.46 34.82 4.03
CA THR A 112 -14.54 35.79 4.26
C THR A 112 -13.98 37.19 4.46
N MET A 113 -14.28 38.02 3.46
CA MET A 113 -14.24 39.49 3.40
C MET A 113 -12.89 40.20 3.31
N LEU A 114 -12.49 40.48 2.07
CA LEU A 114 -12.11 41.82 1.62
C LEU A 114 -12.58 41.98 0.16
N GLY A 115 -13.56 42.84 -0.06
CA GLY A 115 -14.15 43.14 -1.37
C GLY A 115 -15.63 43.47 -1.26
#